data_AF-A0A7S2JU24-F1
#
_entry.id   AF-A0A7S2JU24-F1
#
_cell.length_a   1.000
_cell.length_b   1.000
_cell.length_c   1.000
_cell.angle_alpha   90.00
_cell.angle_beta   90.00
_cell.angle_gamma   90.00
#
_symmetry.space_group_name_H-M   'P 1'
#
loop_
_entity.id
_entity.type
_entity.pdbx_description
1 polymer ?
#
loop_
_entity_poly.entity_id
_entity_poly.type
_entity_poly.pdbx_seq_one_letter_code
_entity_poly.pdbx_strand_id
1 'polypeptide(L)'
;VYQRGVWASRDERATTSLWTAWALLEERAGKVAQARAYLREALKRDRFAVDVRIVWAGVEARAGMVPEARQLFEGAVRIDPANAAVWSAYEEMERARGFFSA
;
A
#
# COMPACT_ATOMS: atom_id res chain seq x y z
N VAL A 1 18.20 -19.80 -0.29
CA VAL A 1 19.19 -18.93 -0.99
C VAL A 1 18.45 -17.88 -1.83
N TYR A 2 17.64 -17.00 -1.20
CA TYR A 2 16.68 -16.10 -1.87
C TYR A 2 17.04 -14.61 -1.71
N GLN A 3 18.33 -14.26 -1.71
CA GLN A 3 18.80 -12.89 -1.40
C GLN A 3 19.73 -12.25 -2.44
N ARG A 4 19.71 -12.65 -3.72
CA ARG A 4 20.68 -12.11 -4.70
C ARG A 4 20.14 -11.55 -6.02
N GLY A 5 18.85 -11.19 -6.09
CA GLY A 5 18.26 -10.64 -7.32
C GLY A 5 18.00 -9.12 -7.34
N VAL A 6 18.18 -8.39 -6.22
CA VAL A 6 17.62 -7.03 -6.06
C VAL A 6 18.69 -5.93 -6.15
N TRP A 7 19.59 -6.01 -7.14
CA TRP A 7 20.59 -4.93 -7.36
C TRP A 7 20.77 -4.52 -8.83
N ALA A 8 19.87 -4.92 -9.74
CA ALA A 8 20.06 -4.64 -11.15
C ALA A 8 18.76 -4.28 -11.89
N SER A 9 18.08 -3.22 -11.46
CA SER A 9 17.33 -2.42 -12.43
C SER A 9 17.19 -0.98 -11.95
N ARG A 10 17.56 -0.10 -12.87
CA ARG A 10 17.65 1.35 -12.78
C ARG A 10 16.26 1.99 -12.85
N ASP A 11 15.29 1.37 -12.17
CA ASP A 11 13.86 1.66 -12.28
C ASP A 11 13.22 1.60 -10.89
N GLU A 12 13.07 2.77 -10.27
CA GLU A 12 12.50 2.95 -8.93
C GLU A 12 11.10 2.35 -8.82
N ARG A 13 10.36 2.34 -9.94
CA ARG A 13 9.04 1.72 -10.07
C ARG A 13 9.10 0.20 -9.92
N ALA A 14 10.06 -0.47 -10.57
CA ALA A 14 10.20 -1.93 -10.50
C ALA A 14 10.57 -2.40 -9.08
N THR A 15 11.45 -1.65 -8.41
CA THR A 15 11.80 -1.92 -7.01
C THR A 15 10.58 -1.76 -6.11
N THR A 16 9.80 -0.70 -6.34
CA THR A 16 8.58 -0.41 -5.61
C THR A 16 7.50 -1.48 -5.81
N SER A 17 7.31 -1.96 -7.03
CA SER A 17 6.41 -3.08 -7.35
C SER A 17 6.82 -4.39 -6.69
N LEU A 18 8.12 -4.63 -6.49
CA LEU A 18 8.60 -5.82 -5.79
C LEU A 18 8.24 -5.78 -4.31
N TRP A 19 8.43 -4.65 -3.64
CA TRP A 19 8.08 -4.48 -2.23
C TRP A 19 6.56 -4.57 -2.00
N THR A 20 5.74 -4.01 -2.91
CA THR A 20 4.28 -4.13 -2.79
C THR A 20 3.81 -5.57 -2.99
N ALA A 21 4.37 -6.31 -3.95
CA ALA A 21 4.07 -7.72 -4.13
C ALA A 21 4.44 -8.56 -2.90
N TRP A 22 5.59 -8.30 -2.28
CA TRP A 22 6.01 -8.94 -1.04
C TRP A 22 5.09 -8.61 0.14
N ALA A 23 4.68 -7.34 0.27
CA ALA A 23 3.77 -6.93 1.34
C ALA A 23 2.40 -7.62 1.21
N LEU A 24 1.88 -7.78 0.00
CA LEU A 24 0.64 -8.53 -0.25
C LEU A 24 0.78 -10.01 0.07
N LEU A 25 1.95 -10.61 -0.21
CA LEU A 25 2.21 -12.01 0.13
C LEU A 25 2.22 -12.23 1.65
N GLU A 26 2.90 -11.36 2.39
CA GLU A 26 2.96 -11.47 3.85
C GLU A 26 1.62 -11.13 4.52
N GLU A 27 0.83 -10.22 3.95
CA GLU A 27 -0.54 -9.96 4.42
C GLU A 27 -1.43 -11.20 4.26
N ARG A 28 -1.35 -11.90 3.13
CA ARG A 28 -2.02 -13.21 2.94
C ARG A 28 -1.54 -14.28 3.91
N ALA A 29 -0.29 -14.20 4.35
CA ALA A 29 0.26 -15.07 5.39
C ALA A 29 -0.15 -14.65 6.82
N GLY A 30 -0.99 -13.62 6.98
CA GLY A 30 -1.42 -13.06 8.27
C GLY A 30 -0.37 -12.20 8.97
N LYS A 31 0.76 -11.92 8.33
CA LYS A 31 1.89 -11.18 8.92
C LYS A 31 1.86 -9.70 8.55
N VAL A 32 0.79 -9.02 8.96
CA VAL A 32 0.56 -7.60 8.67
C VAL A 32 1.72 -6.70 9.13
N ALA A 33 2.33 -7.00 10.28
CA ALA A 33 3.48 -6.23 10.79
C ALA A 33 4.69 -6.26 9.86
N GLN A 34 4.95 -7.40 9.20
CA GLN A 34 6.04 -7.55 8.25
C GLN A 34 5.71 -6.86 6.93
N ALA A 35 4.46 -6.96 6.47
CA ALA A 35 3.97 -6.21 5.31
C ALA A 35 4.19 -4.69 5.49
N ARG A 36 3.86 -4.14 6.65
CA ARG A 36 4.12 -2.72 6.99
C ARG A 36 5.60 -2.36 6.92
N ALA A 37 6.49 -3.21 7.41
CA ALA A 37 7.92 -2.96 7.37
C ALA A 37 8.42 -2.84 5.92
N TYR A 38 7.98 -3.73 5.04
CA TYR A 38 8.32 -3.69 3.61
C TYR A 38 7.74 -2.46 2.89
N LEU A 39 6.49 -2.11 3.15
CA LEU A 39 5.86 -0.91 2.59
C LEU A 39 6.53 0.38 3.07
N ARG A 40 6.98 0.40 4.33
CA ARG A 40 7.76 1.53 4.87
C ARG A 40 9.11 1.65 4.19
N GLU A 41 9.80 0.54 3.92
CA GLU A 41 11.06 0.54 3.17
C GLU A 41 10.89 0.95 1.71
N ALA A 42 9.73 0.64 1.11
CA ALA A 42 9.37 1.15 -0.21
C ALA A 42 9.16 2.67 -0.20
N LEU A 43 8.38 3.20 0.75
CA LEU A 43 8.14 4.65 0.86
C LEU A 43 9.37 5.46 1.29
N LYS A 44 10.35 4.84 1.95
CA LYS A 44 11.65 5.50 2.22
C LYS A 44 12.44 5.74 0.93
N ARG A 45 12.32 4.84 -0.05
CA ARG A 45 13.01 4.95 -1.34
C ARG A 45 12.28 5.92 -2.25
N ASP A 46 10.97 5.76 -2.38
CA ASP A 46 10.12 6.68 -3.11
C ASP A 46 8.96 7.14 -2.23
N ARG A 47 9.14 8.34 -1.66
CA ARG A 47 8.13 8.99 -0.81
C ARG A 47 6.91 9.48 -1.58
N PHE A 48 6.95 9.51 -2.91
CA PHE A 48 5.88 9.97 -3.79
C PHE A 48 5.20 8.81 -4.53
N ALA A 49 5.62 7.56 -4.30
CA ALA A 49 4.99 6.38 -4.87
C ALA A 49 3.53 6.25 -4.39
N VAL A 50 2.60 6.72 -5.22
CA VAL A 50 1.15 6.66 -4.96
C VAL A 50 0.68 5.21 -4.89
N ASP A 51 1.19 4.35 -5.77
CA ASP A 51 0.82 2.93 -5.83
C ASP A 51 1.09 2.19 -4.51
N VAL A 52 2.23 2.47 -3.86
CA VAL A 52 2.59 1.88 -2.56
C VAL A 52 1.63 2.34 -1.48
N ARG A 53 1.25 3.62 -1.49
CA ARG A 53 0.32 4.16 -0.51
C ARG A 53 -1.06 3.52 -0.66
N ILE A 54 -1.53 3.32 -1.88
CA ILE A 54 -2.80 2.60 -2.14
C ILE A 54 -2.72 1.18 -1.58
N VAL A 55 -1.65 0.45 -1.89
CA VAL A 55 -1.45 -0.92 -1.40
C VAL A 55 -1.39 -0.97 0.13
N TRP A 56 -0.65 -0.04 0.75
CA TRP A 56 -0.57 0.04 2.21
C TRP A 56 -1.92 0.37 2.82
N ALA A 57 -2.63 1.36 2.30
CA ALA A 57 -3.97 1.70 2.78
C ALA A 57 -4.94 0.51 2.70
N GLY A 58 -4.88 -0.28 1.62
CA GLY A 58 -5.66 -1.50 1.48
C GLY A 58 -5.30 -2.59 2.49
N VAL A 59 -4.01 -2.75 2.81
CA VAL A 59 -3.54 -3.67 3.86
C VAL A 59 -4.06 -3.25 5.23
N GLU A 60 -4.00 -1.95 5.56
CA GLU A 60 -4.51 -1.42 6.84
C GLU A 60 -6.02 -1.56 6.94
N ALA A 61 -6.75 -1.27 5.86
CA ALA A 61 -8.20 -1.42 5.80
C ALA A 61 -8.64 -2.87 6.07
N ARG A 62 -7.97 -3.87 5.47
CA ARG A 62 -8.22 -5.30 5.73
C ARG A 62 -7.82 -5.73 7.13
N ALA A 63 -6.80 -5.09 7.72
CA ALA A 63 -6.40 -5.31 9.10
C ALA A 63 -7.32 -4.62 10.13
N GLY A 64 -8.35 -3.88 9.68
CA GLY A 64 -9.28 -3.14 10.54
C GLY A 64 -8.75 -1.78 11.03
N MET A 65 -7.56 -1.37 10.58
CA MET A 65 -6.90 -0.12 10.96
C MET A 65 -7.32 1.01 10.00
N VAL A 66 -8.61 1.33 10.07
CA VAL A 66 -9.22 2.28 9.13
C VAL A 66 -8.70 3.71 9.30
N PRO A 67 -8.50 4.25 10.51
CA PRO A 67 -7.96 5.60 10.66
C PRO A 67 -6.62 5.77 9.92
N GLU A 68 -5.75 4.77 10.01
CA GLU A 68 -4.46 4.73 9.32
C GLU A 68 -4.63 4.58 7.81
N ALA A 69 -5.53 3.71 7.36
CA ALA A 69 -5.86 3.57 5.94
C ALA A 69 -6.33 4.89 5.32
N ARG A 70 -7.20 5.63 6.02
CA ARG A 70 -7.70 6.94 5.58
C ARG A 70 -6.58 7.97 5.44
N GLN A 71 -5.69 8.05 6.43
CA GLN A 71 -4.53 8.95 6.36
C GLN A 71 -3.63 8.65 5.16
N LEU A 72 -3.45 7.36 4.84
CA LEU A 72 -2.67 6.93 3.68
C LEU A 72 -3.35 7.32 2.37
N PHE A 73 -4.67 7.14 2.25
CA PHE A 73 -5.45 7.58 1.08
C PHE A 73 -5.44 9.10 0.91
N GLU A 74 -5.67 9.87 1.97
CA GLU A 74 -5.60 11.34 1.93
C GLU A 74 -4.20 11.82 1.52
N GLY A 75 -3.15 11.16 2.03
CA GLY A 75 -1.78 11.42 1.62
C GLY A 75 -1.53 11.11 0.14
N ALA A 76 -2.12 10.03 -0.39
CA ALA A 76 -2.03 9.66 -1.79
C ALA A 76 -2.75 10.66 -2.70
N VAL A 77 -3.98 11.06 -2.36
CA VAL A 77 -4.77 12.07 -3.08
C VAL A 77 -4.05 13.42 -3.11
N ARG A 78 -3.36 13.80 -2.02
CA ARG A 78 -2.60 15.05 -1.98
C ARG A 78 -1.39 15.06 -2.93
N ILE A 79 -0.81 13.89 -3.19
CA ILE A 79 0.33 13.75 -4.11
C ILE A 79 -0.17 13.74 -5.56
N ASP A 80 -1.19 12.94 -5.85
CA ASP A 80 -1.79 12.84 -7.18
C ASP A 80 -3.32 12.83 -7.08
N PRO A 81 -3.96 14.01 -7.14
CA PRO A 81 -5.40 14.12 -7.03
C PRO A 81 -6.14 13.63 -8.27
N ALA A 82 -5.46 13.51 -9.41
CA ALA A 82 -6.04 13.04 -10.68
C ALA A 82 -6.02 11.51 -10.80
N ASN A 83 -5.36 10.81 -9.88
CA ASN A 83 -5.25 9.36 -9.90
C ASN A 83 -6.58 8.69 -9.52
N ALA A 84 -7.30 8.23 -10.53
CA ALA A 84 -8.57 7.53 -10.35
C ALA A 84 -8.45 6.27 -9.48
N ALA A 85 -7.30 5.58 -9.48
CA ALA A 85 -7.11 4.37 -8.69
C ALA A 85 -7.13 4.65 -7.17
N VAL A 86 -6.60 5.80 -6.74
CA VAL A 86 -6.66 6.22 -5.33
C VAL A 86 -8.12 6.42 -4.91
N TRP A 87 -8.89 7.14 -5.73
CA TRP A 87 -10.30 7.42 -5.45
C TRP A 87 -11.14 6.15 -5.45
N SER A 88 -10.99 5.28 -6.45
CA SER A 88 -11.74 4.01 -6.50
C SER A 88 -11.45 3.13 -5.27
N ALA A 89 -10.18 3.01 -4.87
CA ALA A 89 -9.81 2.24 -3.68
C ALA A 89 -10.30 2.88 -2.37
N TYR A 90 -10.28 4.21 -2.28
CA TYR A 90 -10.78 4.93 -1.11
C TYR A 90 -12.31 4.82 -0.97
N GLU A 91 -13.04 4.97 -2.07
CA GLU A 91 -14.49 4.75 -2.10
C GLU A 91 -14.87 3.32 -1.75
N GLU A 92 -14.15 2.32 -2.28
CA GLU A 92 -14.39 0.92 -1.96
C GLU A 92 -14.23 0.65 -0.46
N MET A 93 -13.18 1.21 0.16
CA MET A 93 -12.98 1.13 1.61
C MET A 93 -14.15 1.74 2.39
N GLU A 94 -14.58 2.96 2.04
CA GLU A 94 -15.67 3.65 2.73
C GLU A 94 -17.01 2.91 2.53
N ARG A 95 -17.30 2.39 1.34
CA ARG A 95 -18.50 1.58 1.07
C ARG A 95 -18.49 0.30 1.89
N ALA A 96 -17.37 -0.42 1.91
CA ALA A 96 -17.25 -1.64 2.72
C ALA A 96 -17.60 -1.35 4.18
N ARG A 97 -17.18 -0.20 4.73
CA ARG A 97 -17.56 0.20 6.10
C ARG A 97 -19.03 0.56 6.25
N GLY A 98 -19.61 1.29 5.29
CA GLY A 98 -21.02 1.66 5.31
C GLY A 98 -21.96 0.44 5.39
N PHE A 99 -21.58 -0.67 4.74
CA PHE A 99 -22.30 -1.94 4.85
C PHE A 99 -22.18 -2.63 6.20
N PHE A 100 -21.08 -2.44 6.95
CA PHE A 100 -20.91 -3.00 8.28
C PHE A 100 -21.52 -2.13 9.41
N SER A 101 -22.02 -0.94 9.09
CA SER A 101 -22.65 -0.01 10.05
C SER A 101 -24.18 0.02 10.03
N ALA A 102 -24.84 -0.88 9.29
CA ALA A 102 -26.30 -1.03 9.21
C ALA A 102 -26.74 -2.35 9.85
#